data_AF-H5Y2Q0-F1
#
_entry.id   AF-H5Y2Q0-F1
#
_cell.length_a   1.000
_cell.length_b   1.000
_cell.length_c   1.000
_cell.angle_alpha   90.00
_cell.angle_beta   90.00
_cell.angle_gamma   90.00
#
_symmetry.space_group_name_H-M   'P 1'
#
loop_
_entity.id
_entity.type
_entity.pdbx_description
1 polymer ?
#
loop_
_entity_poly.entity_id
_entity_poly.type
_entity_poly.pdbx_seq_one_letter_code
_entity_poly.pdbx_strand_id
1 'polypeptide(L)' 'MICMYRITVGNGHFPLTYECATARDAYGCMETLATGLLHNVPIDMDEIMETIINIKKEFSLGIVTHYYSIEKVENIDPA' A
#
# COMPACT_ATOMS: atom_id res chain seq x y z
N MET A 1 3.89 16.30 10.91
CA MET A 1 3.15 15.63 9.82
C MET A 1 3.95 14.40 9.42
N ILE A 2 3.50 13.23 9.84
CA ILE A 2 4.11 11.95 9.45
C ILE A 2 3.27 11.44 8.26
N CYS A 3 3.90 11.29 7.10
CA CYS A 3 3.26 10.67 5.94
C CYS A 3 3.45 9.16 6.01
N MET A 4 2.36 8.41 6.04
CA MET A 4 2.35 6.95 6.02
C MET A 4 1.72 6.44 4.72
N TYR A 5 1.95 5.16 4.41
CA TYR A 5 1.26 4.44 3.35
C TYR A 5 0.26 3.51 4.00
N ARG A 6 -1.01 3.58 3.58
CA ARG A 6 -2.01 2.60 3.97
C ARG A 6 -2.24 1.63 2.83
N ILE A 7 -2.06 0.36 3.13
CA ILE A 7 -2.32 -0.73 2.20
C ILE A 7 -3.56 -1.46 2.70
N THR A 8 -4.61 -1.50 1.89
CA THR A 8 -5.83 -2.24 2.19
C THR A 8 -5.93 -3.43 1.25
N VAL A 9 -6.23 -4.61 1.77
CA VAL A 9 -6.37 -5.83 0.98
C VAL A 9 -7.75 -6.43 1.18
N GLY A 10 -8.40 -6.79 0.07
CA GLY A 10 -9.65 -7.52 0.09
C GLY A 10 -9.48 -8.90 0.72
N ASN A 11 -10.27 -9.19 1.75
CA ASN A 11 -10.27 -10.48 2.45
C ASN A 11 -11.72 -10.84 2.83
N GLY A 12 -12.51 -11.20 1.82
CA GLY A 12 -13.95 -11.41 1.98
C GLY A 12 -14.65 -10.16 2.52
N HIS A 13 -15.38 -10.30 3.62
CA HIS A 13 -16.06 -9.19 4.30
C HIS A 13 -15.18 -8.47 5.35
N PHE A 14 -13.93 -8.90 5.53
CA PHE A 14 -13.02 -8.39 6.57
C PHE A 14 -11.71 -7.91 5.95
N PRO A 15 -11.69 -6.73 5.30
CA PRO A 15 -10.49 -6.19 4.69
C PRO A 15 -9.38 -6.02 5.73
N LEU A 16 -8.15 -6.33 5.32
CA LEU A 16 -6.97 -6.13 6.14
C LEU A 16 -6.31 -4.81 5.77
N THR A 17 -5.92 -4.03 6.78
CA THR A 17 -5.29 -2.73 6.60
C THR A 17 -3.93 -2.74 7.27
N TYR A 18 -2.92 -2.26 6.55
CA TYR A 18 -1.54 -2.13 7.01
C TYR A 18 -1.11 -0.68 6.89
N GLU A 19 -0.47 -0.15 7.94
CA GLU A 19 0.13 1.18 7.93
C GLU A 19 1.65 1.06 7.91
N CYS A 20 2.26 1.64 6.87
CA CYS A 20 3.69 1.56 6.62
C CYS A 20 4.29 2.96 6.70
N ALA A 21 5.31 3.16 7.53
CA ALA A 21 5.89 4.48 7.77
C ALA A 21 6.76 4.96 6.59
N THR A 22 7.38 4.04 5.84
CA THR A 22 8.27 4.37 4.73
C THR A 22 7.86 3.67 3.43
N ALA A 23 8.33 4.20 2.30
CA ALA A 23 8.17 3.56 1.00
C ALA A 23 8.78 2.14 0.97
N ARG A 24 9.88 1.93 1.70
CA ARG A 24 10.52 0.61 1.83
C ARG A 24 9.62 -0.36 2.59
N ASP A 25 9.02 0.09 3.68
CA ASP A 25 8.10 -0.74 4.47
C ASP A 25 6.85 -1.10 3.65
N ALA A 26 6.30 -0.12 2.92
CA ALA A 26 5.16 -0.32 2.03
C ALA A 26 5.46 -1.36 0.94
N TYR A 27 6.65 -1.28 0.33
CA TYR A 27 7.10 -2.25 -0.66
C TYR A 27 7.24 -3.66 -0.06
N GLY A 28 7.91 -3.79 1.09
CA GLY A 28 8.07 -5.08 1.77
C GLY A 28 6.74 -5.69 2.23
N CYS A 29 5.77 -4.85 2.63
CA CYS A 29 4.39 -5.29 2.89
C CYS A 29 3.75 -5.85 1.62
N MET A 30 3.88 -5.18 0.48
CA MET A 30 3.38 -5.70 -0.79
C MET A 30 4.06 -7.00 -1.22
N GLU A 31 5.37 -7.16 -1.03
CA GLU A 31 6.07 -8.43 -1.29
C GLU A 31 5.52 -9.57 -0.43
N THR A 32 5.31 -9.31 0.86
CA THR A 32 4.75 -10.30 1.80
C THR A 32 3.32 -10.66 1.43
N LEU A 33 2.51 -9.68 1.02
CA LEU A 33 1.14 -9.90 0.58
C LEU A 33 1.09 -10.68 -0.75
N ALA A 34 1.94 -10.30 -1.71
CA ALA A 34 2.04 -10.94 -3.02
C ALA A 34 2.45 -12.41 -2.92
N THR A 35 3.32 -12.77 -1.96
CA THR A 35 3.68 -14.17 -1.71
C THR A 35 2.68 -14.91 -0.81
N GLY A 36 1.83 -14.18 -0.10
CA GLY A 36 0.83 -14.71 0.83
C GLY A 36 -0.60 -14.55 0.34
N LEU A 37 -1.36 -13.64 0.96
CA LEU A 37 -2.80 -13.47 0.73
C LEU A 37 -3.16 -13.19 -0.74
N LEU A 38 -2.27 -12.53 -1.47
CA LEU A 38 -2.45 -12.13 -2.87
C LEU A 38 -1.69 -13.04 -3.85
N HIS A 39 -1.27 -14.25 -3.46
CA HIS A 39 -0.48 -15.16 -4.31
C HIS A 39 -1.12 -15.52 -5.67
N ASN A 40 -2.44 -15.40 -5.80
CA ASN A 40 -3.15 -15.65 -7.07
C ASN A 40 -3.45 -14.37 -7.87
N VAL A 41 -3.03 -13.20 -7.38
CA VAL A 41 -3.22 -11.93 -8.06
C VAL A 41 -1.99 -11.64 -8.92
N PRO A 42 -2.16 -11.26 -10.20
CA PRO A 42 -1.04 -10.84 -11.02
C PRO A 42 -0.54 -9.47 -10.54
N ILE A 43 0.46 -9.49 -9.65
CA ILE A 43 1.10 -8.27 -9.12
C ILE A 43 2.48 -8.14 -9.75
N ASP A 44 2.69 -7.05 -10.48
CA ASP A 44 4.01 -6.64 -10.94
C ASP A 44 4.67 -5.80 -9.85
N MET A 45 5.72 -6.35 -9.23
CA MET A 45 6.40 -5.67 -8.13
C MET A 45 7.19 -4.43 -8.60
N ASP A 46 7.61 -4.35 -9.86
CA ASP A 46 8.27 -3.17 -10.39
C ASP A 46 7.26 -2.01 -10.54
N GLU A 47 6.05 -2.30 -11.00
CA GLU A 47 4.94 -1.34 -11.06
C GLU A 47 4.51 -0.86 -9.66
N ILE A 48 4.52 -1.76 -8.67
CA ILE A 48 4.27 -1.41 -7.25
C ILE A 48 5.34 -0.43 -6.74
N MET A 49 6.62 -0.70 -7.02
CA MET A 49 7.70 0.20 -6.62
C MET A 49 7.52 1.58 -7.26
N GLU A 50 7.26 1.63 -8.56
CA GLU A 50 7.01 2.89 -9.28
C GLU A 50 5.83 3.65 -8.67
N THR A 51 4.73 2.96 -8.40
CA THR A 51 3.55 3.53 -7.76
C THR A 51 3.87 4.13 -6.40
N ILE A 52 4.55 3.38 -5.53
CA ILE A 52 4.93 3.86 -4.18
C ILE A 52 5.82 5.11 -4.29
N ILE A 53 6.76 5.14 -5.25
CA ILE A 53 7.62 6.30 -5.49
C ILE A 53 6.84 7.50 -6.04
N ASN A 54 5.86 7.28 -6.92
CA ASN A 54 4.98 8.33 -7.43
C ASN A 54 4.10 8.92 -6.31
N ILE A 55 3.62 8.07 -5.40
CA ILE A 55 2.91 8.51 -4.19
C ILE A 55 3.84 9.34 -3.29
N LYS A 56 5.08 8.89 -3.08
CA LYS A 56 6.09 9.62 -2.30
C LYS A 56 6.38 11.01 -2.86
N LYS A 57 6.44 11.12 -4.19
CA LYS A 57 6.68 12.37 -4.92
C LYS A 57 5.42 13.23 -5.09
N GLU A 58 4.29 12.80 -4.53
CA GLU A 58 3.01 13.50 -4.61
C GLU A 58 2.45 13.64 -6.04
N PHE A 59 2.93 12.77 -6.95
CA PHE A 59 2.40 12.68 -8.31
C PHE A 59 1.13 11.82 -8.38
N SER A 60 0.88 11.00 -7.36
CA SER A 60 -0.36 10.25 -7.16
C SER A 60 -0.76 10.27 -5.69
N LEU A 61 -2.05 10.19 -5.41
CA LEU A 61 -2.56 10.02 -4.04
C LEU A 61 -2.65 8.54 -3.64
N GLY A 62 -2.59 7.63 -4.61
CA GLY A 62 -2.73 6.20 -4.37
C GLY A 62 -3.12 5.42 -5.63
N ILE A 63 -3.33 4.12 -5.44
CA ILE A 63 -3.94 3.21 -6.41
C ILE A 63 -5.04 2.40 -5.74
N VAL A 64 -6.05 2.05 -6.51
CA VAL A 64 -7.13 1.15 -6.09
C VAL A 64 -7.32 0.11 -7.17
N THR A 65 -7.22 -1.16 -6.79
CA THR A 65 -7.49 -2.31 -7.66
C THR A 65 -8.68 -3.10 -7.11
N HIS A 66 -9.07 -4.18 -7.79
CA HIS A 66 -10.08 -5.09 -7.28
C HIS A 66 -9.63 -5.82 -5.98
N TYR A 67 -8.32 -6.01 -5.79
CA TYR A 67 -7.78 -6.86 -4.73
C TYR A 67 -7.14 -6.08 -3.58
N TYR A 68 -6.58 -4.91 -3.88
CA TYR A 68 -5.89 -4.08 -2.90
C TYR A 68 -5.90 -2.60 -3.28
N SER A 69 -5.62 -1.73 -2.31
CA SER A 69 -5.33 -0.32 -2.53
C SER A 69 -4.07 0.07 -1.78
N ILE A 70 -3.36 1.08 -2.30
CA ILE A 70 -2.23 1.73 -1.64
C ILE A 70 -2.51 3.23 -1.68
N GLU A 71 -2.50 3.91 -0.54
CA GLU A 71 -2.74 5.35 -0.49
C GLU A 71 -1.81 6.03 0.51
N LYS A 72 -1.53 7.32 0.28
CA LYS A 72 -0.82 8.14 1.26
C LYS A 72 -1.81 8.59 2.34
N VAL A 73 -1.44 8.44 3.60
CA VAL A 73 -2.20 8.95 4.73
C VAL A 73 -1.34 9.94 5.49
N GLU A 74 -1.88 11.12 5.73
CA GLU A 74 -1.28 12.10 6.62
C GLU A 74 -1.79 11.84 8.02
N ASN A 75 -0.88 11.42 8.92
CA ASN A 75 -1.24 11.32 10.32
C ASN A 75 -1.11 12.72 10.94
N ILE A 76 -2.25 13.29 11.32
CA ILE A 76 -2.34 14.42 12.23
C ILE A 76 -2.21 13.78 13.62
N ASP A 77 -1.11 14.03 14.34
CA ASP A 77 -0.94 13.53 15.70
C ASP A 77 -2.25 13.69 16.50
N PRO A 78 -2.72 12.67 17.24
CA PRO A 78 -3.77 12.89 18.20
C PRO A 78 -3.24 13.88 19.24
N ALA A 79 -3.88 15.05 19.29
CA ALA A 79 -3.64 16.08 20.29
C ALA A 79 -3.77 15.55 21.72
#